data_AF-A0A9Q9MZN2-F1
#
_entry.id   AF-A0A9Q9MZN2-F1
#
_cell.length_a   1.000
_cell.length_b   1.000
_cell.length_c   1.000
_cell.angle_alpha   90.00
_cell.angle_beta   90.00
_cell.angle_gamma   90.00
#
_symmetry.space_group_name_H-M   'P 1'
#
loop_
_entity.id
_entity.type
_entity.pdbx_description
1 polymer ?
#
loop_
_entity_poly.entity_id
_entity_poly.type
_entity_poly.pdbx_seq_one_letter_code
_entity_poly.pdbx_strand_id
1 'polypeptide(L)'
;MKKRILHLPVKKIYFDQIKSGKKLDEYRLVTEYWKKRLEGRDYDEVHVKCGYPKTGDMSRVEVRPWRGFSNIVITHPHFGPAPVEVFAIHVN
;
A
#
# COMPACT_ATOMS: atom_id res chain seq x y z
N MET A 1 -12.39 -19.97 -5.64
CA MET A 1 -11.01 -19.64 -6.08
C MET A 1 -10.25 -19.00 -4.92
N LYS A 2 -8.92 -19.17 -4.87
CA LYS A 2 -8.07 -18.49 -3.89
C LYS A 2 -7.93 -17.01 -4.28
N LYS A 3 -8.15 -16.09 -3.33
CA LYS A 3 -8.04 -14.65 -3.56
C LYS A 3 -6.59 -14.26 -3.89
N ARG A 4 -6.41 -13.38 -4.87
CA ARG A 4 -5.16 -12.67 -5.18
C ARG A 4 -5.07 -11.46 -4.27
N ILE A 5 -4.05 -11.43 -3.43
CA ILE A 5 -3.92 -10.43 -2.37
C ILE A 5 -2.60 -9.67 -2.54
N LEU A 6 -2.68 -8.34 -2.60
CA LEU A 6 -1.51 -7.48 -2.47
C LEU A 6 -1.27 -7.17 -1.00
N HIS A 7 -0.15 -7.64 -0.46
CA HIS A 7 0.25 -7.34 0.92
C HIS A 7 1.13 -6.09 0.99
N LEU A 8 0.74 -5.11 1.81
CA LEU A 8 1.43 -3.83 2.03
C LEU A 8 1.81 -3.68 3.51
N PRO A 9 3.03 -4.07 3.93
CA PRO A 9 3.52 -3.77 5.28
C PRO A 9 3.89 -2.29 5.38
N VAL A 10 3.30 -1.58 6.35
CA VAL A 10 3.49 -0.13 6.55
C VAL A 10 3.88 0.18 8.00
N LYS A 11 4.47 1.36 8.22
CA LYS A 11 4.73 1.88 9.58
C LYS A 11 3.40 2.13 10.31
N LYS A 12 3.40 1.98 11.63
CA LYS A 12 2.19 2.14 12.47
C LYS A 12 1.45 3.45 12.21
N ILE A 13 2.16 4.57 12.07
CA ILE A 13 1.55 5.87 11.77
C ILE A 13 0.67 5.85 10.51
N TYR A 14 1.11 5.20 9.43
CA TYR A 14 0.34 5.09 8.20
C TYR A 14 -0.77 4.06 8.31
N PHE A 15 -0.52 2.95 9.01
CA PHE A 15 -1.57 1.97 9.30
C PHE A 15 -2.74 2.64 10.03
N ASP A 16 -2.48 3.43 11.07
CA ASP A 16 -3.51 4.11 11.83
C ASP A 16 -4.25 5.18 10.98
N GLN A 17 -3.53 5.88 10.09
CA GLN A 17 -4.14 6.81 9.14
C GLN A 17 -5.03 6.12 8.09
N ILE A 18 -4.62 4.94 7.61
CA ILE A 18 -5.42 4.13 6.66
C ILE A 18 -6.63 3.52 7.38
N LYS A 19 -6.43 2.97 8.57
CA LYS A 19 -7.49 2.41 9.42
C LYS A 19 -8.58 3.46 9.73
N SER A 20 -8.18 4.71 9.97
CA SER A 20 -9.11 5.82 10.21
C SER A 20 -9.71 6.44 8.94
N GLY A 21 -9.36 5.96 7.75
CA GLY A 21 -9.86 6.50 6.47
C GLY A 21 -9.19 7.79 6.01
N LYS A 22 -8.28 8.39 6.80
CA LYS A 22 -7.65 9.68 6.50
C LYS A 22 -6.63 9.61 5.36
N LYS A 23 -5.95 8.48 5.21
CA LYS A 23 -4.96 8.26 4.15
C LYS A 23 -5.60 7.48 3.01
N LEU A 24 -5.75 8.12 1.86
CA LEU A 24 -6.39 7.54 0.67
C LEU A 24 -5.46 6.59 -0.09
N ASP A 25 -4.17 6.90 -0.11
CA ASP A 25 -3.18 6.16 -0.90
C ASP A 25 -1.99 5.71 -0.07
N GLU A 26 -1.50 4.49 -0.31
CA GLU A 26 -0.19 4.04 0.13
C GLU A 26 0.83 4.26 -0.99
N TYR A 27 1.91 4.98 -0.68
CA TYR A 27 2.91 5.38 -1.67
C TYR A 27 4.10 4.42 -1.70
N ARG A 28 4.47 3.97 -2.89
CA ARG A 28 5.65 3.15 -3.12
C ARG A 28 6.48 3.73 -4.26
N LEU A 29 7.78 3.90 -4.04
CA LEU A 29 8.70 4.34 -5.10
C LEU A 29 8.57 3.44 -6.34
N VAL A 30 8.59 4.06 -7.52
CA VAL A 30 8.62 3.34 -8.79
C VAL A 30 9.97 2.64 -8.92
N THR A 31 9.98 1.36 -8.54
CA THR A 31 11.15 0.48 -8.60
C THR A 31 10.77 -0.80 -9.34
N GLU A 32 11.74 -1.51 -9.90
CA GLU A 32 11.51 -2.78 -10.59
C GLU A 32 10.79 -3.83 -9.73
N TYR A 33 10.99 -3.77 -8.41
CA TYR A 33 10.27 -4.60 -7.45
C TYR A 33 8.76 -4.31 -7.45
N TRP A 34 8.37 -3.03 -7.43
CA TRP A 34 6.96 -2.63 -7.39
C TRP A 34 6.30 -2.72 -8.76
N LYS A 35 7.01 -2.42 -9.86
CA LYS A 35 6.51 -2.61 -11.23
C LYS A 35 6.03 -4.04 -11.45
N LYS A 36 6.86 -5.04 -11.13
CA LYS A 36 6.51 -6.47 -11.24
C LYS A 36 5.25 -6.88 -10.46
N ARG A 37 4.91 -6.13 -9.42
CA ARG A 37 3.76 -6.40 -8.53
C ARG A 37 2.52 -5.61 -8.92
N LEU A 38 2.62 -4.53 -9.67
CA LEU A 38 1.51 -3.62 -9.94
C LEU A 38 1.17 -3.56 -11.43
N GLU A 39 2.16 -3.42 -12.30
CA GLU A 39 1.95 -3.28 -13.73
C GLU A 39 1.48 -4.62 -14.35
N GLY A 40 0.37 -4.57 -15.09
CA GLY A 40 -0.26 -5.76 -15.66
C GLY A 40 -0.79 -6.75 -14.63
N ARG A 41 -0.92 -6.33 -13.35
CA ARG A 41 -1.45 -7.13 -12.26
C ARG A 41 -2.78 -6.58 -11.79
N ASP A 42 -3.66 -7.51 -11.45
CA ASP A 42 -4.94 -7.22 -10.82
C ASP A 42 -5.11 -8.13 -9.61
N TYR A 43 -5.71 -7.57 -8.56
CA TYR A 43 -5.89 -8.22 -7.27
C TYR A 43 -7.35 -8.16 -6.87
N ASP A 44 -7.73 -9.02 -5.93
CA ASP A 44 -9.07 -8.97 -5.35
C ASP A 44 -9.06 -8.07 -4.10
N GLU A 45 -7.95 -8.08 -3.35
CA GLU A 45 -7.80 -7.34 -2.08
C GLU A 45 -6.40 -6.74 -1.90
N VAL A 46 -6.36 -5.65 -1.15
CA VAL A 46 -5.16 -5.09 -0.52
C VAL A 46 -5.21 -5.37 0.97
N HIS A 47 -4.17 -6.02 1.49
CA HIS A 47 -4.00 -6.25 2.92
C HIS A 47 -2.90 -5.32 3.43
N VAL A 48 -3.31 -4.22 4.04
CA VAL A 48 -2.40 -3.27 4.69
C VAL A 48 -2.05 -3.82 6.06
N LYS A 49 -0.77 -4.07 6.31
CA LYS A 49 -0.29 -4.68 7.55
C LYS A 49 0.48 -3.66 8.38
N CYS A 50 0.18 -3.58 9.67
CA CYS A 50 0.99 -2.80 10.60
C CYS A 50 2.31 -3.54 10.85
N GLY A 51 3.37 -3.20 10.11
CA GLY A 51 4.63 -3.95 10.09
C GLY A 51 4.46 -5.39 9.59
N TYR A 52 5.04 -6.35 10.31
CA TYR A 52 5.01 -7.78 9.99
C TYR A 52 4.29 -8.55 11.13
N PRO A 53 2.95 -8.58 11.13
CA PRO A 53 2.20 -9.30 12.17
C PRO A 53 2.45 -10.81 12.09
N LYS A 54 2.32 -11.48 13.24
CA LYS A 54 2.32 -12.95 13.29
C LYS A 54 1.14 -13.49 12.50
N THR A 55 1.27 -14.71 11.97
CA THR A 55 0.16 -15.39 11.28
C THR A 55 -1.07 -15.43 12.18
N GLY A 56 -2.22 -14.98 11.65
CA GLY A 56 -3.49 -14.94 12.37
C GLY A 56 -3.78 -13.67 13.17
N ASP A 57 -2.80 -12.76 13.34
CA ASP A 57 -3.04 -11.49 14.03
C ASP A 57 -3.74 -10.46 13.12
N MET A 58 -5.06 -10.64 12.98
CA MET A 58 -5.92 -9.79 12.17
C MET A 58 -6.12 -8.40 12.77
N SER A 59 -5.81 -8.18 14.05
CA SER A 59 -5.91 -6.85 14.68
C SER A 59 -4.97 -5.82 14.03
N ARG A 60 -3.92 -6.31 13.37
CA ARG A 60 -2.87 -5.54 12.68
C ARG A 60 -2.97 -5.63 11.16
N VAL A 61 -4.11 -6.04 10.62
CA VAL A 61 -4.36 -6.14 9.19
C VAL A 61 -5.66 -5.41 8.85
N GLU A 62 -5.56 -4.42 7.97
CA GLU A 62 -6.73 -3.82 7.34
C GLU A 62 -6.89 -4.43 5.94
N VAL A 63 -8.07 -4.99 5.69
CA VAL A 63 -8.44 -5.55 4.39
C VAL A 63 -9.26 -4.51 3.64
N ARG A 64 -8.87 -4.26 2.39
CA ARG A 64 -9.53 -3.32 1.48
C ARG A 64 -9.72 -3.99 0.12
N PRO A 65 -10.78 -3.68 -0.62
CA PRO A 65 -10.87 -4.10 -2.02
C PRO A 65 -9.73 -3.47 -2.80
N TRP A 66 -9.17 -4.21 -3.77
CA TRP A 66 -8.26 -3.61 -4.74
C TRP A 66 -9.01 -2.59 -5.60
N ARG A 67 -8.48 -1.38 -5.70
CA ARG A 67 -9.05 -0.28 -6.50
C ARG A 67 -8.07 0.27 -7.53
N GLY A 68 -6.95 -0.41 -7.75
CA GLY A 68 -5.89 0.05 -8.63
C GLY A 68 -4.90 0.98 -7.93
N PHE A 69 -4.12 1.67 -8.77
CA PHE A 69 -3.12 2.64 -8.36
C PHE A 69 -2.97 3.71 -9.44
N SER A 70 -2.38 4.85 -9.06
CA SER A 70 -1.96 5.91 -9.98
C SER A 70 -0.44 6.12 -9.93
N ASN A 71 0.17 6.59 -11.01
CA ASN A 71 1.54 7.10 -11.01
C ASN A 71 1.51 8.60 -10.80
N ILE A 72 2.15 9.08 -9.74
CA ILE A 72 2.21 10.51 -9.42
C ILE A 72 3.61 10.90 -8.94
N VAL A 73 3.93 12.18 -9.03
CA VAL A 73 5.16 12.75 -8.45
C VAL A 73 4.80 13.45 -7.15
N ILE A 74 5.50 13.11 -6.06
CA ILE A 74 5.29 13.73 -4.74
C ILE A 74 6.61 14.11 -4.09
N THR A 75 6.56 15.10 -3.20
CA THR A 75 7.60 15.32 -2.18
C THR A 75 7.10 14.72 -0.87
N HIS A 76 7.88 13.83 -0.26
CA HIS A 76 7.43 13.11 0.93
C HIS A 76 8.58 12.92 1.93
N PRO A 77 8.39 13.21 3.23
CA PRO A 77 9.48 13.18 4.22
C PRO A 77 10.27 11.87 4.29
N HIS A 78 9.64 10.73 3.99
CA HIS A 78 10.33 9.43 3.97
C HIS A 78 11.11 9.13 2.68
N PHE A 79 10.86 9.85 1.60
CA PHE A 79 11.59 9.67 0.33
C PHE A 79 12.66 10.75 0.13
N GLY A 80 12.70 11.75 1.02
CA GLY A 80 13.63 12.86 0.97
C GLY A 80 12.98 14.15 0.46
N PRO A 81 13.76 15.23 0.33
CA PRO A 81 13.25 16.55 -0.05
C PRO A 81 13.00 16.70 -1.56
N ALA A 82 13.58 15.83 -2.39
CA ALA A 82 13.38 15.86 -3.83
C ALA A 82 12.02 15.26 -4.21
N PRO A 83 11.34 15.81 -5.23
CA PRO A 83 10.18 15.15 -5.83
C PRO A 83 10.57 13.78 -6.40
N VAL A 84 9.74 12.77 -6.15
CA VAL A 84 9.94 11.40 -6.61
C VAL A 84 8.68 10.84 -7.24
N GLU A 85 8.83 9.98 -8.26
CA GLU A 85 7.72 9.23 -8.83
C GLU A 85 7.35 8.06 -7.91
N VAL A 86 6.05 7.91 -7.64
CA VAL A 86 5.50 6.86 -6.81
C VAL A 86 4.28 6.22 -7.45
N PHE A 87 4.07 4.96 -7.13
CA PHE A 87 2.76 4.33 -7.19
C PHE A 87 1.94 4.77 -5.98
N ALA A 88 0.81 5.44 -6.21
CA ALA A 88 -0.23 5.75 -5.23
C ALA A 88 -1.28 4.63 -5.27
N ILE A 89 -1.16 3.66 -4.36
CA ILE A 89 -2.05 2.51 -4.28
C ILE A 89 -3.28 2.89 -3.47
N HIS A 90 -4.46 2.79 -4.06
CA HIS A 90 -5.72 3.22 -3.43
C HIS A 90 -6.11 2.27 -2.29
N VAL A 91 -6.16 2.80 -1.06
CA VAL A 91 -6.41 2.05 0.18
C VAL A 91 -7.63 2.54 0.98
N ASN A 92 -8.25 3.66 0.62
CA ASN A 92 -9.56 4.07 1.13
C ASN A 92 -10.44 4.70 0.06
#